data_AF-A0A7X6LXZ3-F1
#
_entry.id   AF-A0A7X6LXZ3-F1
#
_cell.length_a   1.000
_cell.length_b   1.000
_cell.length_c   1.000
_cell.angle_alpha   90.00
_cell.angle_beta   90.00
_cell.angle_gamma   90.00
#
_symmetry.space_group_name_H-M   'P 1'
#
loop_
_entity.id
_entity.type
_entity.pdbx_description
1 polymer ?
#
loop_
_entity_poly.entity_id
_entity_poly.type
_entity_poly.pdbx_seq_one_letter_code
_entity_poly.pdbx_strand_id
1 'polypeptide(L)'
;MKRLVVCCDGTWGTESNPTVSNVVKIAESVRSSTTTEAGDHVGQRVFYVDGPGSRGYLADRLLGGAFGLGLDANLSTMYWQLALNWEPGDEIYVFGFSRGAYTARSLVGMINRLGLLTADAMVDRVYPQALKIYRQRKDDPDGPDRPEWVEFRERHCVYPVPITFLGVFDTVGALGIPGITSWRYRFHDVRLSPNVRYARQALAIDERRRMYAPCLWEVTDEPAGGPRGADRVQQVWFEGVHTDIGGGYADSRLSDITLRWMVDQARAAGLGFDEERIEQLLNRRATTRSAPATAVEPESPVRAHDSLTVFYRVLNVAGFLLHPRNPRFYADSWRRLSAPGDRRVYLADCAAPCATYRPPNVERWAAELAGPLPTLPVRGGDAGEAGAGRSSEIGGEQPAGGNPVAGSAA
;
A
#
# COMPACT_ATOMS: atom_id res chain seq x y z
N MET A 1 7.59 23.41 -7.49
CA MET A 1 7.26 21.97 -7.40
C MET A 1 7.81 21.41 -6.10
N LYS A 2 6.96 20.71 -5.35
CA LYS A 2 7.30 19.95 -4.15
C LYS A 2 6.54 18.62 -4.13
N ARG A 3 6.95 17.72 -3.22
CA ARG A 3 6.31 16.43 -3.00
C ARG A 3 5.62 16.41 -1.64
N LEU A 4 4.32 16.16 -1.64
CA LEU A 4 3.54 16.01 -0.42
C LEU A 4 3.30 14.52 -0.18
N VAL A 5 3.84 14.01 0.94
CA VAL A 5 3.77 12.61 1.32
C VAL A 5 2.80 12.45 2.47
N VAL A 6 1.68 11.77 2.22
CA VAL A 6 0.66 11.48 3.22
C VAL A 6 0.82 10.04 3.71
N CYS A 7 1.01 9.86 5.00
CA CYS A 7 1.16 8.56 5.64
C CYS A 7 0.00 8.34 6.63
N CYS A 8 -0.91 7.43 6.27
CA CYS A 8 -2.06 7.06 7.08
C CYS A 8 -1.83 5.70 7.73
N ASP A 9 -1.52 5.65 9.02
CA ASP A 9 -1.28 4.37 9.68
C ASP A 9 -2.57 3.67 10.13
N GLY A 10 -2.52 2.35 10.26
CA GLY A 10 -3.55 1.55 10.89
C GLY A 10 -3.49 1.68 12.41
N THR A 11 -4.56 1.30 13.11
CA THR A 11 -4.47 1.26 14.59
C THR A 11 -3.50 0.16 14.97
N TRP A 12 -2.37 0.58 15.50
CA TRP A 12 -1.37 -0.29 16.06
C TRP A 12 -1.22 0.01 17.56
N GLY A 13 -0.64 -0.93 18.32
CA GLY A 13 -0.79 -1.08 19.76
C GLY A 13 -0.41 0.12 20.66
N THR A 14 -0.56 -0.09 21.96
CA THR A 14 -0.37 0.88 23.04
C THR A 14 0.96 1.63 22.98
N GLU A 15 1.02 2.81 23.64
CA GLU A 15 2.17 3.71 23.82
C GLU A 15 3.49 3.05 24.32
N SER A 16 3.48 1.74 24.57
CA SER A 16 4.59 0.93 25.10
C SER A 16 5.19 -0.09 24.12
N ASN A 17 4.73 -0.18 22.86
CA ASN A 17 5.22 -1.22 21.94
C ASN A 17 6.47 -0.74 21.17
N PRO A 18 7.63 -1.41 21.28
CA PRO A 18 8.91 -0.95 20.70
C PRO A 18 9.02 -1.12 19.18
N THR A 19 8.05 -1.77 18.54
CA THR A 19 8.06 -2.05 17.09
C THR A 19 7.23 -1.00 16.34
N VAL A 20 7.31 -0.91 15.01
CA VAL A 20 6.60 0.12 14.24
C VAL A 20 6.07 -0.46 12.93
N SER A 21 5.01 0.16 12.39
CA SER A 21 4.47 -0.21 11.08
C SER A 21 5.42 0.19 9.95
N ASN A 22 5.22 -0.39 8.78
CA ASN A 22 5.90 0.01 7.55
C ASN A 22 5.51 1.44 7.12
N VAL A 23 4.33 1.94 7.50
CA VAL A 23 3.93 3.33 7.23
C VAL A 23 4.77 4.31 8.05
N VAL A 24 5.03 4.00 9.33
CA VAL A 24 5.96 4.77 10.17
C VAL A 24 7.37 4.70 9.60
N LYS A 25 7.86 3.49 9.24
CA LYS A 25 9.19 3.35 8.63
C LYS A 25 9.34 4.18 7.35
N ILE A 26 8.32 4.23 6.49
CA ILE A 26 8.28 5.10 5.31
C ILE A 26 8.33 6.57 5.71
N ALA A 27 7.46 7.01 6.64
CA ALA A 27 7.39 8.40 7.09
C ALA A 27 8.72 8.89 7.69
N GLU A 28 9.43 8.04 8.44
CA GLU A 28 10.73 8.35 9.03
C GLU A 28 11.89 8.31 8.02
N SER A 29 11.70 7.71 6.85
CA SER A 29 12.77 7.49 5.87
C SER A 29 12.70 8.41 4.65
N VAL A 30 11.63 9.18 4.47
CA VAL A 30 11.55 10.15 3.36
C VAL A 30 12.50 11.32 3.65
N ARG A 31 13.38 11.64 2.69
CA ARG A 31 14.29 12.80 2.80
C ARG A 31 13.50 14.10 2.74
N SER A 32 14.00 15.16 3.39
CA SER A 32 13.42 16.50 3.28
C SER A 32 13.52 17.11 1.87
N SER A 33 14.46 16.63 1.05
CA SER A 33 14.61 17.00 -0.35
C SER A 33 15.26 15.90 -1.17
N THR A 34 15.16 16.02 -2.49
CA THR A 34 15.81 15.13 -3.47
C THR A 34 16.05 15.90 -4.76
N THR A 35 16.68 15.25 -5.73
CA THR A 35 16.99 15.82 -7.03
C THR A 35 16.27 15.03 -8.12
N THR A 36 15.64 15.71 -9.08
CA THR A 36 15.03 15.06 -10.26
C THR A 36 16.12 14.53 -11.20
N GLU A 37 15.73 13.70 -12.18
CA GLU A 37 16.65 13.28 -13.24
C GLU A 37 17.21 14.47 -14.05
N ALA A 38 16.46 15.57 -14.13
CA ALA A 38 16.88 16.81 -14.78
C ALA A 38 17.84 17.66 -13.94
N GLY A 39 18.12 17.27 -12.68
CA GLY A 39 19.00 18.01 -11.78
C GLY A 39 18.29 19.02 -10.87
N ASP A 40 16.96 19.12 -10.92
CA ASP A 40 16.21 20.09 -10.12
C ASP A 40 16.06 19.64 -8.67
N HIS A 41 16.27 20.55 -7.73
CA HIS A 41 16.00 20.30 -6.31
C HIS A 41 14.50 20.36 -6.01
N VAL A 42 13.98 19.30 -5.40
CA VAL A 42 12.57 19.16 -5.03
C VAL A 42 12.46 18.88 -3.53
N GLY A 43 11.78 19.77 -2.80
CA GLY A 43 11.44 19.55 -1.39
C GLY A 43 10.38 18.46 -1.23
N GLN A 44 10.49 17.65 -0.18
CA GLN A 44 9.52 16.61 0.16
C GLN A 44 9.04 16.81 1.61
N ARG A 45 7.72 16.84 1.80
CA ARG A 45 7.09 17.09 3.10
C ARG A 45 6.20 15.93 3.48
N VAL A 46 6.45 15.38 4.67
CA VAL A 46 5.68 14.26 5.21
C VAL A 46 4.58 14.79 6.14
N PHE A 47 3.37 14.31 5.94
CA PHE A 47 2.22 14.44 6.82
C PHE A 47 1.85 13.05 7.31
N TYR A 48 1.77 12.88 8.62
CA TYR A 48 1.50 11.58 9.22
C TYR A 48 0.30 11.67 10.16
N VAL A 49 -0.58 10.68 10.09
CA VAL A 49 -1.66 10.45 11.06
C VAL A 49 -1.58 9.03 11.59
N ASP A 50 -1.61 8.93 12.91
CA ASP A 50 -1.78 7.66 13.60
C ASP A 50 -3.13 7.03 13.27
N GLY A 51 -3.18 5.70 13.32
CA GLY A 51 -4.44 4.99 13.26
C GLY A 51 -5.35 5.36 14.44
N PRO A 52 -6.68 5.34 14.24
CA PRO A 52 -7.63 5.64 15.31
C PRO A 52 -7.46 4.63 16.44
N GLY A 53 -6.83 5.05 17.55
CA GLY A 53 -6.59 4.22 18.74
C GLY A 53 -5.14 4.02 19.18
N SER A 54 -4.14 4.77 18.68
CA SER A 54 -2.77 4.76 19.26
C SER A 54 -2.73 5.20 20.73
N ARG A 55 -3.81 5.81 21.24
CA ARG A 55 -4.03 6.17 22.64
C ARG A 55 -5.22 5.38 23.23
N GLY A 56 -4.94 4.24 23.88
CA GLY A 56 -5.84 3.57 24.84
C GLY A 56 -6.84 2.52 24.31
N TYR A 57 -6.75 1.32 24.93
CA TYR A 57 -7.67 0.17 25.00
C TYR A 57 -8.36 -0.34 23.71
N LEU A 58 -7.76 -1.39 23.13
CA LEU A 58 -8.19 -2.12 21.93
C LEU A 58 -9.55 -2.85 22.05
N ALA A 59 -9.95 -3.28 23.26
CA ALA A 59 -11.11 -4.16 23.44
C ALA A 59 -12.47 -3.44 23.30
N ASP A 60 -12.61 -2.21 23.80
CA ASP A 60 -13.88 -1.46 23.76
C ASP A 60 -14.25 -0.95 22.35
N ARG A 61 -13.31 -0.94 21.41
CA ARG A 61 -13.41 -0.14 20.18
C ARG A 61 -13.51 -0.93 18.88
N LEU A 62 -13.13 -2.21 18.89
CA LEU A 62 -13.54 -3.13 17.82
C LEU A 62 -15.05 -3.30 17.76
N LEU A 63 -15.75 -3.01 18.86
CA LEU A 63 -17.21 -3.13 19.00
C LEU A 63 -17.96 -1.78 19.16
N GLY A 64 -17.26 -0.64 19.11
CA GLY A 64 -17.83 0.67 19.46
C GLY A 64 -17.82 1.70 18.32
N GLY A 65 -18.88 2.51 18.19
CA GLY A 65 -19.07 3.54 17.15
C GLY A 65 -17.99 4.62 17.02
N ALA A 66 -16.99 4.66 17.91
CA ALA A 66 -15.80 5.53 17.81
C ALA A 66 -14.91 5.20 16.59
N PHE A 67 -15.02 3.98 16.03
CA PHE A 67 -14.23 3.54 14.88
C PHE A 67 -14.26 4.52 13.70
N GLY A 68 -15.44 4.95 13.28
CA GLY A 68 -15.54 5.77 12.08
C GLY A 68 -15.53 7.28 12.32
N LEU A 69 -15.78 7.73 13.55
CA LEU A 69 -15.44 9.09 13.95
C LEU A 69 -13.92 9.34 13.80
N GLY A 70 -13.09 8.35 14.14
CA GLY A 70 -11.64 8.43 13.96
C GLY A 70 -11.18 8.41 12.50
N LEU A 71 -11.83 7.61 11.65
CA LEU A 71 -11.53 7.59 10.20
C LEU A 71 -11.89 8.92 9.53
N ASP A 72 -13.07 9.47 9.83
CA ASP A 72 -13.50 10.78 9.33
C ASP A 72 -12.55 11.89 9.77
N ALA A 73 -12.06 11.83 11.02
CA ALA A 73 -11.08 12.78 11.55
C ALA A 73 -9.76 12.70 10.79
N ASN A 74 -9.20 11.49 10.60
CA ASN A 74 -7.94 11.32 9.87
C ASN A 74 -8.03 11.74 8.40
N LEU A 75 -9.15 11.39 7.73
CA LEU A 75 -9.44 11.86 6.38
C LEU A 75 -9.46 13.39 6.33
N SER A 76 -10.16 14.03 7.27
CA SER A 76 -10.26 15.49 7.34
C SER A 76 -8.90 16.14 7.57
N THR A 77 -8.12 15.63 8.52
CA THR A 77 -6.77 16.12 8.81
C THR A 77 -5.90 16.07 7.56
N MET A 78 -5.85 14.94 6.85
CA MET A 78 -5.01 14.81 5.66
C MET A 78 -5.52 15.61 4.47
N TYR A 79 -6.83 15.74 4.29
CA TYR A 79 -7.40 16.62 3.28
C TYR A 79 -7.01 18.08 3.54
N TRP A 80 -7.08 18.54 4.79
CA TRP A 80 -6.64 19.89 5.18
C TRP A 80 -5.15 20.13 4.91
N GLN A 81 -4.30 19.17 5.23
CA GLN A 81 -2.86 19.28 4.94
C GLN A 81 -2.62 19.43 3.44
N LEU A 82 -3.30 18.66 2.59
CA LEU A 82 -3.14 18.80 1.15
C LEU A 82 -3.75 20.10 0.61
N ALA A 83 -4.97 20.45 1.00
CA ALA A 83 -5.66 21.65 0.52
C ALA A 83 -4.89 22.96 0.81
N LEU A 84 -4.18 23.01 1.94
CA LEU A 84 -3.43 24.21 2.35
C LEU A 84 -1.96 24.22 1.91
N ASN A 85 -1.44 23.12 1.35
CA ASN A 85 -0.04 23.03 0.97
C ASN A 85 0.20 22.68 -0.50
N TRP A 86 -0.79 22.13 -1.22
CA TRP A 86 -0.63 21.73 -2.61
C TRP A 86 -0.79 22.92 -3.56
N GLU A 87 0.11 23.02 -4.53
CA GLU A 87 0.05 23.97 -5.64
C GLU A 87 0.09 23.22 -6.98
N PRO A 88 -0.46 23.78 -8.06
CA PRO A 88 -0.35 23.18 -9.38
C PRO A 88 1.10 22.83 -9.74
N GLY A 89 1.32 21.58 -10.14
CA GLY A 89 2.64 21.01 -10.43
C GLY A 89 3.27 20.22 -9.28
N ASP A 90 2.71 20.28 -8.07
CA ASP A 90 3.16 19.44 -6.96
C ASP A 90 2.68 18.00 -7.09
N GLU A 91 3.49 17.09 -6.55
CA GLU A 91 3.21 15.65 -6.57
C GLU A 91 2.69 15.17 -5.22
N ILE A 92 1.70 14.28 -5.25
CA ILE A 92 1.11 13.69 -4.05
C ILE A 92 1.42 12.19 -4.00
N TYR A 93 2.02 11.76 -2.89
CA TYR A 93 2.30 10.36 -2.56
C TYR A 93 1.47 10.01 -1.34
N VAL A 94 0.68 8.94 -1.41
CA VAL A 94 -0.19 8.52 -0.31
C VAL A 94 0.14 7.09 0.07
N PHE A 95 0.39 6.87 1.36
CA PHE A 95 0.66 5.57 1.94
C PHE A 95 -0.39 5.24 3.00
N GLY A 96 -0.73 3.96 3.12
CA GLY A 96 -1.44 3.52 4.31
C GLY A 96 -1.47 2.03 4.56
N PHE A 97 -1.72 1.64 5.81
CA PHE A 97 -1.81 0.25 6.22
C PHE A 97 -3.16 -0.03 6.88
N SER A 98 -3.79 -1.18 6.56
CA SER A 98 -5.00 -1.64 7.25
C SER A 98 -6.15 -0.63 7.14
N ARG A 99 -6.59 -0.06 8.27
CA ARG A 99 -7.56 1.04 8.33
C ARG A 99 -6.98 2.36 7.82
N GLY A 100 -5.69 2.59 8.00
CA GLY A 100 -4.99 3.71 7.39
C GLY A 100 -4.95 3.61 5.86
N ALA A 101 -4.86 2.40 5.30
CA ALA A 101 -5.01 2.18 3.86
C ALA A 101 -6.42 2.55 3.38
N TYR A 102 -7.45 2.26 4.18
CA TYR A 102 -8.82 2.72 3.90
C TYR A 102 -8.92 4.25 3.93
N THR A 103 -8.31 4.93 4.92
CA THR A 103 -8.23 6.41 4.94
C THR A 103 -7.50 6.97 3.73
N ALA A 104 -6.35 6.38 3.36
CA ALA A 104 -5.56 6.78 2.18
C ALA A 104 -6.38 6.68 0.88
N ARG A 105 -7.07 5.55 0.68
CA ARG A 105 -7.96 5.36 -0.47
C ARG A 105 -9.13 6.34 -0.45
N SER A 106 -9.70 6.61 0.72
CA SER A 106 -10.78 7.58 0.87
C SER A 106 -10.34 9.00 0.57
N LEU A 107 -9.14 9.38 0.98
CA LEU A 107 -8.55 10.69 0.66
C LEU A 107 -8.41 10.85 -0.86
N VAL A 108 -7.82 9.85 -1.51
CA VAL A 108 -7.65 9.83 -2.98
C VAL A 108 -9.00 9.85 -3.70
N GLY A 109 -10.01 9.11 -3.21
CA GLY A 109 -11.36 9.13 -3.74
C GLY A 109 -12.04 10.50 -3.62
N MET A 110 -11.87 11.18 -2.48
CA MET A 110 -12.38 12.53 -2.26
C MET A 110 -11.73 13.54 -3.19
N ILE A 111 -10.40 13.48 -3.34
CA ILE A 111 -9.65 14.34 -4.26
C ILE A 111 -10.05 14.08 -5.71
N ASN A 112 -10.27 12.83 -6.10
CA ASN A 112 -10.72 12.50 -7.46
C ASN A 112 -12.10 13.10 -7.78
N ARG A 113 -13.01 13.13 -6.79
CA ARG A 113 -14.36 13.66 -6.98
C ARG A 113 -14.39 15.19 -6.99
N LEU A 114 -13.73 15.80 -6.02
CA LEU A 114 -13.90 17.22 -5.70
C LEU A 114 -12.68 18.07 -6.05
N GLY A 115 -11.50 17.48 -6.21
CA GLY A 115 -10.24 18.22 -6.14
C GLY A 115 -9.90 18.61 -4.70
N LEU A 116 -9.07 19.65 -4.58
CA LEU A 116 -8.70 20.24 -3.28
C LEU A 116 -9.37 21.61 -3.13
N LEU A 117 -9.97 21.86 -1.96
CA LEU A 117 -10.50 23.18 -1.65
C LEU A 117 -9.40 24.24 -1.72
N THR A 118 -9.75 25.42 -2.23
CA THR A 118 -8.89 26.60 -2.18
C THR A 118 -8.72 27.07 -0.72
N ALA A 119 -7.65 27.82 -0.44
CA ALA A 119 -7.41 28.39 0.88
C ALA A 119 -8.59 29.25 1.36
N ASP A 120 -9.19 30.06 0.48
CA ASP A 120 -10.36 30.87 0.78
C ASP A 120 -11.58 30.00 1.15
N ALA A 121 -11.86 28.95 0.37
CA ALA A 121 -12.96 28.04 0.69
C ALA A 121 -12.75 27.29 2.02
N MET A 122 -11.49 27.04 2.40
CA MET A 122 -11.15 26.49 3.71
C MET A 122 -11.44 27.49 4.84
N VAL A 123 -11.08 28.76 4.66
CA VAL A 123 -11.37 29.86 5.61
C VAL A 123 -12.89 30.07 5.75
N ASP A 124 -13.62 30.02 4.64
CA ASP A 124 -15.08 30.15 4.57
C ASP A 124 -15.84 28.93 5.11
N ARG A 125 -15.12 27.94 5.66
CA ARG A 125 -15.66 26.73 6.28
C ARG A 125 -16.54 25.90 5.32
N VAL A 126 -16.12 25.80 4.06
CA VAL A 126 -16.82 25.03 3.03
C VAL A 126 -16.56 23.51 3.15
N TYR A 127 -15.51 23.10 3.89
CA TYR A 127 -15.14 21.70 4.08
C TYR A 127 -16.28 20.73 4.48
N PRO A 128 -17.20 21.06 5.43
CA PRO A 128 -18.32 20.18 5.75
C PRO A 128 -19.23 19.87 4.56
N GLN A 129 -19.38 20.82 3.62
CA GLN A 129 -20.14 20.62 2.39
C GLN A 129 -19.39 19.70 1.42
N ALA A 130 -18.07 19.86 1.28
CA ALA A 130 -17.23 18.94 0.51
C ALA A 130 -17.36 17.50 1.03
N LEU A 131 -17.27 17.31 2.36
CA LEU A 131 -17.42 15.99 2.97
C LEU A 131 -18.84 15.42 2.78
N LYS A 132 -19.88 16.27 2.80
CA LYS A 132 -21.26 15.87 2.50
C LYS A 132 -21.39 15.37 1.06
N ILE A 133 -20.82 16.07 0.09
CA ILE A 133 -20.82 15.65 -1.33
C ILE A 133 -20.04 14.33 -1.49
N TYR A 134 -18.87 14.22 -0.86
CA TYR A 134 -18.07 13.00 -0.93
C TYR A 134 -18.81 11.76 -0.39
N ARG A 135 -19.67 11.93 0.61
CA ARG A 135 -20.50 10.84 1.16
C ARG A 135 -21.68 10.43 0.28
N GLN A 136 -22.03 11.22 -0.72
CA GLN A 136 -23.08 10.85 -1.67
C GLN A 136 -22.58 9.78 -2.65
N ARG A 137 -23.51 9.00 -3.21
CA ARG A 137 -23.19 8.01 -4.24
C ARG A 137 -23.73 8.45 -5.59
N LYS A 138 -23.00 8.07 -6.65
CA LYS A 138 -23.54 8.12 -8.00
C LYS A 138 -24.54 6.98 -8.16
N ASP A 139 -25.60 7.25 -8.91
CA ASP A 139 -26.59 6.21 -9.23
C ASP A 139 -25.99 5.21 -10.22
N ASP A 140 -25.20 5.72 -11.17
CA ASP A 140 -24.32 4.96 -12.06
C ASP A 140 -22.85 5.35 -11.78
N PRO A 141 -21.98 4.43 -11.32
CA PRO A 141 -20.55 4.69 -11.14
C PRO A 141 -19.86 5.25 -12.39
N ASP A 142 -20.27 4.79 -13.58
CA ASP A 142 -19.72 5.19 -14.88
C ASP A 142 -20.39 6.43 -15.48
N GLY A 143 -21.51 6.88 -14.91
CA GLY A 143 -22.24 8.06 -15.37
C GLY A 143 -21.49 9.38 -15.15
N PRO A 144 -22.00 10.52 -15.62
CA PRO A 144 -21.39 11.82 -15.30
C PRO A 144 -21.50 12.16 -13.80
N ASP A 145 -20.63 13.06 -13.32
CA ASP A 145 -20.81 13.66 -12.00
C ASP A 145 -22.08 14.51 -11.97
N ARG A 146 -22.72 14.60 -10.81
CA ARG A 146 -23.93 15.41 -10.66
C ARG A 146 -23.63 16.90 -10.89
N PRO A 147 -24.51 17.67 -11.55
CA PRO A 147 -24.26 19.09 -11.84
C PRO A 147 -23.88 19.91 -10.59
N GLU A 148 -24.50 19.63 -9.44
CA GLU A 148 -24.21 20.31 -8.18
C GLU A 148 -22.79 20.02 -7.66
N TRP A 149 -22.20 18.86 -7.98
CA TRP A 149 -20.82 18.54 -7.63
C TRP A 149 -19.84 19.28 -8.53
N VAL A 150 -20.18 19.40 -9.83
CA VAL A 150 -19.40 20.16 -10.82
C VAL A 150 -19.37 21.64 -10.45
N GLU A 151 -20.53 22.25 -10.19
CA GLU A 151 -20.61 23.67 -9.79
C GLU A 151 -19.83 23.93 -8.49
N PHE A 152 -20.00 23.05 -7.48
CA PHE A 152 -19.25 23.16 -6.23
C PHE A 152 -17.74 23.16 -6.46
N ARG A 153 -17.27 22.25 -7.31
CA ARG A 153 -15.86 22.10 -7.66
C ARG A 153 -15.32 23.31 -8.39
N GLU A 154 -16.04 23.83 -9.38
CA GLU A 154 -15.66 25.03 -10.12
C GLU A 154 -15.56 26.27 -9.23
N ARG A 155 -16.45 26.38 -8.23
CA ARG A 155 -16.48 27.54 -7.33
C ARG A 155 -15.44 27.48 -6.21
N HIS A 156 -15.16 26.28 -5.66
CA HIS A 156 -14.45 26.16 -4.38
C HIS A 156 -13.14 25.38 -4.45
N CYS A 157 -12.86 24.66 -5.54
CA CYS A 157 -11.76 23.72 -5.61
C CYS A 157 -10.78 24.03 -6.74
N VAL A 158 -9.54 23.57 -6.57
CA VAL A 158 -8.62 23.34 -7.68
C VAL A 158 -8.84 21.91 -8.18
N TYR A 159 -9.03 21.77 -9.49
CA TYR A 159 -9.30 20.49 -10.15
C TYR A 159 -8.84 20.52 -11.62
N PRO A 160 -8.27 19.43 -12.16
CA PRO A 160 -7.99 18.15 -11.52
C PRO A 160 -6.74 18.20 -10.61
N VAL A 161 -6.69 17.28 -9.64
CA VAL A 161 -5.52 17.08 -8.77
C VAL A 161 -5.02 15.63 -8.97
N PRO A 162 -3.88 15.44 -9.66
CA PRO A 162 -3.32 14.12 -9.89
C PRO A 162 -2.67 13.57 -8.60
N ILE A 163 -2.76 12.25 -8.43
CA ILE A 163 -2.07 11.50 -7.39
C ILE A 163 -0.93 10.73 -8.05
N THR A 164 0.30 11.07 -7.69
CA THR A 164 1.50 10.43 -8.27
C THR A 164 1.59 8.97 -7.85
N PHE A 165 1.42 8.70 -6.55
CA PHE A 165 1.57 7.34 -6.02
C PHE A 165 0.56 7.06 -4.90
N LEU A 166 -0.07 5.89 -4.95
CA LEU A 166 -0.90 5.34 -3.87
C LEU A 166 -0.36 3.94 -3.51
N GLY A 167 0.32 3.86 -2.37
CA GLY A 167 0.86 2.62 -1.81
C GLY A 167 0.08 2.16 -0.59
N VAL A 168 -0.49 0.96 -0.61
CA VAL A 168 -1.23 0.45 0.54
C VAL A 168 -0.80 -0.95 0.96
N PHE A 169 -0.83 -1.19 2.27
CA PHE A 169 -0.57 -2.48 2.89
C PHE A 169 -1.88 -3.08 3.40
N ASP A 170 -2.20 -4.27 2.93
CA ASP A 170 -3.33 -5.14 3.26
C ASP A 170 -4.61 -4.36 3.65
N THR A 171 -5.17 -3.63 2.68
CA THR A 171 -6.41 -2.86 2.91
C THR A 171 -7.50 -3.82 3.38
N VAL A 172 -7.99 -3.62 4.59
CA VAL A 172 -9.14 -4.35 5.11
C VAL A 172 -10.36 -3.45 5.07
N GLY A 173 -11.49 -4.01 4.62
CA GLY A 173 -12.75 -3.29 4.65
C GLY A 173 -13.06 -2.84 6.08
N ALA A 174 -13.57 -1.62 6.23
CA ALA A 174 -14.26 -1.20 7.44
C ALA A 174 -15.57 -1.99 7.58
N LEU A 175 -15.48 -3.31 7.75
CA LEU A 175 -16.57 -4.10 8.30
C LEU A 175 -16.71 -3.64 9.75
N GLY A 176 -17.47 -2.56 9.90
CA GLY A 176 -18.20 -2.33 11.12
C GLY A 176 -18.96 -3.61 11.48
N ILE A 177 -19.22 -3.78 12.76
CA ILE A 177 -19.91 -4.95 13.31
C ILE A 177 -21.19 -5.17 12.50
N PRO A 178 -21.41 -6.39 11.96
CA PRO A 178 -22.67 -6.75 11.32
C PRO A 178 -23.84 -6.37 12.24
N GLY A 179 -24.79 -5.57 11.74
CA GLY A 179 -25.95 -5.10 12.49
C GLY A 179 -25.83 -3.77 13.24
N ILE A 180 -24.64 -3.21 13.47
CA ILE A 180 -24.49 -1.96 14.27
C ILE A 180 -23.90 -0.80 13.46
N THR A 181 -22.78 -1.02 12.76
CA THR A 181 -22.03 0.06 12.08
C THR A 181 -21.73 -0.21 10.61
N SER A 182 -22.04 -1.40 10.11
CA SER A 182 -21.73 -1.84 8.73
C SER A 182 -22.32 -0.95 7.63
N TRP A 183 -23.48 -0.29 7.82
CA TRP A 183 -24.08 0.58 6.80
C TRP A 183 -23.36 1.94 6.66
N ARG A 184 -22.70 2.42 7.73
CA ARG A 184 -22.02 3.73 7.77
C ARG A 184 -20.63 3.72 7.17
N TYR A 185 -20.12 2.60 6.67
CA TYR A 185 -18.75 2.52 6.12
C TYR A 185 -18.69 1.67 4.85
N ARG A 186 -19.83 1.41 4.21
CA ARG A 186 -19.86 1.00 2.79
C ARG A 186 -19.59 2.18 1.85
N PHE A 187 -19.24 3.36 2.36
CA PHE A 187 -19.29 4.62 1.61
C PHE A 187 -18.20 4.82 0.55
N HIS A 188 -17.27 3.88 0.37
CA HIS A 188 -16.20 4.09 -0.60
C HIS A 188 -16.24 3.10 -1.73
N ASP A 189 -16.05 3.68 -2.90
CA ASP A 189 -15.85 3.00 -4.14
C ASP A 189 -14.56 2.17 -4.04
N VAL A 190 -14.67 0.87 -4.26
CA VAL A 190 -13.48 0.00 -4.35
C VAL A 190 -12.76 0.23 -5.68
N ARG A 191 -13.39 0.92 -6.63
CA ARG A 191 -12.81 1.40 -7.86
C ARG A 191 -11.60 2.28 -7.60
N LEU A 192 -10.52 1.97 -8.30
CA LEU A 192 -9.33 2.81 -8.29
C LEU A 192 -9.61 4.12 -9.03
N SER A 193 -9.40 5.25 -8.36
CA SER A 193 -9.59 6.57 -8.96
C SER A 193 -8.72 6.76 -10.23
N PRO A 194 -9.26 7.32 -11.32
CA PRO A 194 -8.52 7.56 -12.55
C PRO A 194 -7.39 8.59 -12.39
N ASN A 195 -7.47 9.48 -11.39
CA ASN A 195 -6.41 10.45 -11.09
C ASN A 195 -5.14 9.83 -10.46
N VAL A 196 -5.11 8.53 -10.18
CA VAL A 196 -3.93 7.83 -9.65
C VAL A 196 -3.04 7.33 -10.78
N ARG A 197 -1.77 7.78 -10.77
CA ARG A 197 -0.74 7.40 -11.73
C ARG A 197 -0.10 6.05 -11.40
N TYR A 198 0.30 5.81 -10.15
CA TYR A 198 0.85 4.52 -9.72
C TYR A 198 0.11 4.01 -8.48
N ALA A 199 -0.51 2.83 -8.58
CA ALA A 199 -1.20 2.17 -7.48
C ALA A 199 -0.50 0.86 -7.13
N ARG A 200 -0.14 0.69 -5.86
CA ARG A 200 0.57 -0.49 -5.33
C ARG A 200 -0.15 -0.97 -4.07
N GLN A 201 -0.53 -2.23 -4.05
CA GLN A 201 -1.17 -2.85 -2.89
C GLN A 201 -0.46 -4.16 -2.55
N ALA A 202 0.13 -4.24 -1.34
CA ALA A 202 0.64 -5.48 -0.78
C ALA A 202 -0.49 -6.19 -0.01
N LEU A 203 -0.64 -7.51 -0.17
CA LEU A 203 -1.75 -8.30 0.39
C LEU A 203 -1.23 -9.54 1.12
N ALA A 204 -1.91 -9.91 2.22
CA ALA A 204 -1.52 -11.05 3.05
C ALA A 204 -2.14 -12.37 2.57
N ILE A 205 -1.31 -13.35 2.19
CA ILE A 205 -1.75 -14.70 1.76
C ILE A 205 -2.32 -15.50 2.93
N ASP A 206 -1.66 -15.45 4.09
CA ASP A 206 -1.93 -16.34 5.23
C ASP A 206 -2.96 -15.79 6.22
N GLU A 207 -3.49 -14.60 5.96
CA GLU A 207 -4.50 -14.00 6.82
C GLU A 207 -5.86 -14.73 6.68
N ARG A 208 -6.32 -15.34 7.77
CA ARG A 208 -7.51 -16.21 7.81
C ARG A 208 -8.67 -15.65 8.63
N ARG A 209 -8.52 -14.49 9.27
CA ARG A 209 -9.60 -13.85 10.02
C ARG A 209 -10.58 -13.24 9.03
N ARG A 210 -11.83 -13.74 9.01
CA ARG A 210 -12.88 -13.33 8.05
C ARG A 210 -13.23 -11.85 8.14
N MET A 211 -13.05 -11.24 9.30
CA MET A 211 -13.24 -9.81 9.50
C MET A 211 -12.12 -8.95 8.89
N TYR A 212 -10.97 -9.54 8.56
CA TYR A 212 -9.88 -8.93 7.80
C TYR A 212 -10.04 -9.29 6.32
N ALA A 213 -11.26 -9.14 5.78
CA ALA A 213 -11.52 -9.38 4.37
C ALA A 213 -10.67 -8.43 3.51
N PRO A 214 -9.89 -8.94 2.54
CA PRO A 214 -9.06 -8.11 1.70
C PRO A 214 -9.95 -7.26 0.78
N CYS A 215 -9.61 -5.97 0.68
CA CYS A 215 -10.28 -5.02 -0.20
C CYS A 215 -9.39 -4.79 -1.43
N LEU A 216 -9.57 -5.59 -2.47
CA LEU A 216 -8.89 -5.35 -3.76
C LEU A 216 -9.48 -4.11 -4.43
N TRP A 217 -8.68 -3.44 -5.26
CA TRP A 217 -9.16 -2.43 -6.18
C TRP A 217 -9.94 -3.08 -7.31
N GLU A 218 -11.07 -2.45 -7.64
CA GLU A 218 -11.72 -2.64 -8.92
C GLU A 218 -11.02 -1.74 -9.95
N VAL A 219 -10.50 -2.35 -11.02
CA VAL A 219 -9.75 -1.65 -12.06
C VAL A 219 -10.60 -1.60 -13.33
N THR A 220 -11.38 -0.54 -13.45
CA THR A 220 -12.34 -0.34 -14.56
C THR A 220 -11.66 0.26 -15.79
N ASP A 221 -10.89 1.34 -15.59
CA ASP A 221 -10.40 2.21 -16.67
C ASP A 221 -8.88 2.29 -16.72
N GLU A 222 -8.33 2.40 -17.93
CA GLU A 222 -6.97 2.84 -18.16
C GLU A 222 -7.02 4.34 -18.55
N PRO A 223 -6.29 5.23 -17.85
CA PRO A 223 -6.32 6.64 -18.17
C PRO A 223 -5.80 6.88 -19.59
N ALA A 224 -6.35 7.92 -20.25
CA ALA A 224 -6.01 8.24 -21.64
C ALA A 224 -4.50 8.46 -21.85
N GLY A 225 -3.79 8.96 -20.83
CA GLY A 225 -2.33 9.08 -20.79
C GLY A 225 -1.74 8.60 -19.45
N GLY A 226 -0.44 8.30 -19.47
CA GLY A 226 0.29 7.77 -18.31
C GLY A 226 0.55 6.26 -18.36
N PRO A 227 1.07 5.67 -17.28
CA PRO A 227 1.33 4.24 -17.20
C PRO A 227 0.03 3.46 -17.33
N ARG A 228 0.12 2.25 -17.88
CA ARG A 228 -1.01 1.35 -18.06
C ARG A 228 -0.72 -0.02 -17.49
N GLY A 229 -1.77 -0.77 -17.23
CA GLY A 229 -1.66 -2.15 -16.80
C GLY A 229 -0.77 -2.38 -15.59
N ALA A 230 0.25 -3.25 -15.71
CA ALA A 230 1.14 -3.59 -14.61
C ALA A 230 2.01 -2.41 -14.15
N ASP A 231 2.30 -1.46 -15.03
CA ASP A 231 3.04 -0.25 -14.67
C ASP A 231 2.17 0.65 -13.79
N ARG A 232 0.87 0.71 -14.10
CA ARG A 232 -0.10 1.53 -13.36
C ARG A 232 -0.52 0.87 -12.05
N VAL A 233 -0.98 -0.38 -12.08
CA VAL A 233 -1.61 -1.04 -10.93
C VAL A 233 -0.97 -2.38 -10.65
N GLN A 234 -0.59 -2.60 -9.40
CA GLN A 234 -0.10 -3.90 -8.91
C GLN A 234 -0.76 -4.22 -7.57
N GLN A 235 -1.53 -5.31 -7.53
CA GLN A 235 -2.09 -5.89 -6.31
C GLN A 235 -1.38 -7.21 -6.04
N VAL A 236 -0.38 -7.18 -5.16
CA VAL A 236 0.62 -8.24 -5.02
C VAL A 236 0.41 -8.98 -3.70
N TRP A 237 0.29 -10.30 -3.79
CA TRP A 237 0.15 -11.20 -2.65
C TRP A 237 1.53 -11.63 -2.14
N PHE A 238 1.74 -11.49 -0.83
CA PHE A 238 2.96 -11.82 -0.11
C PHE A 238 2.69 -12.83 1.00
N GLU A 239 3.72 -13.62 1.34
CA GLU A 239 3.70 -14.52 2.50
C GLU A 239 3.47 -13.73 3.80
N GLY A 240 2.66 -14.30 4.70
CA GLY A 240 2.38 -13.75 6.00
C GLY A 240 0.93 -13.37 6.24
N VAL A 241 0.62 -13.08 7.50
CA VAL A 241 -0.68 -12.53 7.93
C VAL A 241 -0.71 -11.00 7.83
N HIS A 242 -1.83 -10.37 8.18
CA HIS A 242 -2.04 -8.92 8.04
C HIS A 242 -0.88 -8.03 8.54
N THR A 243 -0.35 -8.32 9.73
CA THR A 243 0.75 -7.57 10.35
C THR A 243 2.12 -7.95 9.78
N ASP A 244 2.27 -9.15 9.20
CA ASP A 244 3.46 -9.52 8.42
C ASP A 244 3.58 -8.71 7.13
N ILE A 245 2.49 -8.08 6.66
CA ILE A 245 2.52 -7.22 5.48
C ILE A 245 2.71 -5.76 5.85
N GLY A 246 2.00 -5.28 6.88
CA GLY A 246 2.05 -3.88 7.28
C GLY A 246 3.07 -3.50 8.34
N GLY A 247 3.73 -4.48 8.95
CA GLY A 247 4.69 -4.26 10.04
C GLY A 247 4.03 -4.09 11.41
N GLY A 248 4.85 -4.21 12.45
CA GLY A 248 4.43 -4.10 13.85
C GLY A 248 4.45 -5.41 14.65
N TYR A 249 5.09 -6.46 14.13
CA TYR A 249 5.59 -7.57 14.94
C TYR A 249 7.06 -7.34 15.33
N ALA A 250 7.52 -8.03 16.39
CA ALA A 250 8.92 -8.05 16.78
C ALA A 250 9.81 -8.73 15.74
N ASP A 251 9.34 -9.86 15.20
CA ASP A 251 9.93 -10.41 13.99
C ASP A 251 9.32 -9.71 12.78
N SER A 252 10.09 -8.80 12.20
CA SER A 252 9.67 -8.00 11.05
C SER A 252 10.09 -8.59 9.70
N ARG A 253 10.71 -9.79 9.66
CA ARG A 253 11.34 -10.34 8.44
C ARG A 253 10.43 -10.36 7.22
N LEU A 254 9.17 -10.78 7.38
CA LEU A 254 8.18 -10.76 6.30
C LEU A 254 7.76 -9.33 5.94
N SER A 255 7.52 -8.47 6.93
CA SER A 255 7.13 -7.07 6.69
C SER A 255 8.24 -6.22 6.09
N ASP A 256 9.49 -6.61 6.29
CA ASP A 256 10.65 -5.95 5.72
C ASP A 256 10.73 -6.19 4.21
N ILE A 257 10.29 -7.37 3.73
CA ILE A 257 10.17 -7.68 2.30
C ILE A 257 9.14 -6.75 1.64
N THR A 258 7.96 -6.63 2.24
CA THR A 258 6.90 -5.77 1.69
C THR A 258 7.24 -4.28 1.78
N LEU A 259 7.97 -3.87 2.83
CA LEU A 259 8.51 -2.52 2.95
C LEU A 259 9.47 -2.20 1.81
N ARG A 260 10.48 -3.05 1.58
CA ARG A 260 11.46 -2.89 0.50
C ARG A 260 10.78 -2.78 -0.85
N TRP A 261 9.85 -3.69 -1.12
CA TRP A 261 9.05 -3.63 -2.34
C TRP A 261 8.33 -2.29 -2.49
N MET A 262 7.59 -1.84 -1.48
CA MET A 262 6.83 -0.58 -1.55
C MET A 262 7.74 0.63 -1.73
N VAL A 263 8.87 0.68 -1.01
CA VAL A 263 9.88 1.74 -1.14
C VAL A 263 10.45 1.75 -2.55
N ASP A 264 10.82 0.60 -3.10
CA ASP A 264 11.36 0.50 -4.46
C ASP A 264 10.35 1.00 -5.49
N GLN A 265 9.07 0.65 -5.35
CA GLN A 265 8.01 1.15 -6.22
C GLN A 265 7.83 2.68 -6.11
N ALA A 266 7.87 3.23 -4.90
CA ALA A 266 7.75 4.68 -4.68
C ALA A 266 8.99 5.45 -5.17
N ARG A 267 10.19 4.87 -4.99
CA ARG A 267 11.46 5.41 -5.49
C ARG A 267 11.47 5.45 -7.01
N ALA A 268 11.01 4.38 -7.66
CA ALA A 268 10.84 4.35 -9.12
C ALA A 268 9.81 5.38 -9.62
N ALA A 269 8.84 5.76 -8.80
CA ALA A 269 7.91 6.85 -9.07
C ALA A 269 8.48 8.26 -8.77
N GLY A 270 9.72 8.32 -8.26
CA GLY A 270 10.48 9.55 -8.04
C GLY A 270 10.78 9.85 -6.57
N LEU A 271 10.08 9.27 -5.60
CA LEU A 271 10.18 9.65 -4.18
C LEU A 271 11.58 9.37 -3.60
N GLY A 272 12.18 10.38 -2.97
CA GLY A 272 13.52 10.29 -2.38
C GLY A 272 13.49 9.74 -0.95
N PHE A 273 14.27 8.71 -0.69
CA PHE A 273 14.42 8.08 0.62
C PHE A 273 15.85 8.18 1.16
N ASP A 274 15.98 8.13 2.47
CA ASP A 274 17.24 7.98 3.20
C ASP A 274 17.54 6.48 3.35
N GLU A 275 18.46 5.99 2.52
CA GLU A 275 18.84 4.57 2.50
C GLU A 275 19.46 4.11 3.83
N GLU A 276 20.25 4.97 4.49
CA GLU A 276 20.85 4.63 5.77
C GLU A 276 19.76 4.46 6.83
N ARG A 277 18.78 5.37 6.83
CA ARG A 277 17.65 5.28 7.74
C ARG A 277 16.80 4.03 7.50
N ILE A 278 16.55 3.67 6.24
CA ILE A 278 15.84 2.43 5.90
C ILE A 278 16.59 1.23 6.44
N GLU A 279 17.89 1.12 6.16
CA GLU A 279 18.70 -0.01 6.64
C GLU A 279 18.76 -0.05 8.17
N GLN A 280 18.86 1.09 8.86
CA GLN A 280 18.77 1.14 10.33
C GLN A 280 17.42 0.61 10.85
N LEU A 281 16.31 0.96 10.18
CA LEU A 281 14.96 0.53 10.57
C LEU A 281 14.70 -0.95 10.27
N LEU A 282 15.30 -1.49 9.21
CA LEU A 282 15.30 -2.92 8.88
C LEU A 282 16.17 -3.71 9.88
N ASN A 283 17.29 -3.13 10.32
CA ASN A 283 18.26 -3.76 11.22
C ASN A 283 18.01 -3.48 12.71
N ARG A 284 16.94 -2.76 13.09
CA ARG A 284 16.52 -2.55 14.49
C ARG A 284 16.29 -3.85 15.28
N ARG A 285 16.35 -5.01 14.61
CA ARG A 285 16.53 -6.36 15.18
C ARG A 285 17.66 -6.43 16.22
N ALA A 286 18.72 -5.62 16.11
CA ALA A 286 20.00 -5.92 16.78
C ALA A 286 20.27 -5.22 18.13
N THR A 287 19.57 -4.14 18.50
CA THR A 287 20.06 -3.25 19.59
C THR A 287 19.15 -3.05 20.80
N THR A 288 17.95 -3.63 20.85
CA THR A 288 17.14 -3.61 22.07
C THR A 288 17.70 -4.62 23.08
N ARG A 289 18.70 -4.19 23.83
CA ARG A 289 19.40 -4.91 24.91
C ARG A 289 18.52 -5.23 26.14
N SER A 290 17.20 -5.25 25.95
CA SER A 290 16.17 -5.49 26.96
C SER A 290 14.92 -6.17 26.38
N ALA A 291 15.05 -6.96 25.30
CA ALA A 291 13.96 -7.85 24.89
C ALA A 291 13.93 -9.09 25.81
N PRO A 292 12.77 -9.50 26.35
CA PRO A 292 12.64 -10.77 27.06
C PRO A 292 12.91 -11.94 26.09
N ALA A 293 13.07 -13.15 26.62
CA ALA A 293 13.61 -14.40 26.02
C ALA A 293 12.96 -14.95 24.73
N THR A 294 12.34 -14.12 23.90
CA THR A 294 11.71 -14.45 22.61
C THR A 294 12.44 -13.83 21.42
N ALA A 295 13.72 -13.46 21.57
CA ALA A 295 14.54 -13.03 20.43
C ALA A 295 14.65 -14.22 19.47
N VAL A 296 14.02 -14.08 18.31
CA VAL A 296 14.04 -15.09 17.26
C VAL A 296 15.46 -15.13 16.69
N GLU A 297 16.14 -16.26 16.83
CA GLU A 297 17.51 -16.44 16.32
C GLU A 297 17.56 -16.07 14.82
N PRO A 298 18.58 -15.30 14.37
CA PRO A 298 18.70 -14.85 12.98
C PRO A 298 18.62 -15.98 11.96
N GLU A 299 19.09 -17.18 12.32
CA GLU A 299 19.12 -18.38 11.48
C GLU A 299 17.84 -19.22 11.53
N SER A 300 16.86 -18.86 12.37
CA SER A 300 15.59 -19.58 12.42
C SER A 300 14.82 -19.42 11.11
N PRO A 301 14.08 -20.45 10.66
CA PRO A 301 13.25 -20.33 9.47
C PRO A 301 12.22 -19.22 9.66
N VAL A 302 12.12 -18.31 8.68
CA VAL A 302 11.04 -17.32 8.63
C VAL A 302 9.72 -18.07 8.48
N ARG A 303 8.74 -17.72 9.31
CA ARG A 303 7.39 -18.30 9.26
C ARG A 303 6.36 -17.21 9.45
N ALA A 304 5.25 -17.31 8.73
CA ALA A 304 4.07 -16.50 8.98
C ALA A 304 3.61 -16.62 10.44
N HIS A 305 3.23 -15.49 11.05
CA HIS A 305 2.70 -15.49 12.41
C HIS A 305 1.28 -16.11 12.44
N ASP A 306 0.91 -16.77 13.55
CA ASP A 306 -0.48 -17.24 13.74
C ASP A 306 -1.35 -16.12 14.34
N SER A 307 -2.14 -15.47 13.48
CA SER A 307 -3.13 -14.46 13.91
C SER A 307 -4.49 -15.07 14.29
N LEU A 308 -4.71 -16.36 14.02
CA LEU A 308 -6.01 -17.03 14.16
C LEU A 308 -6.19 -17.65 15.55
N THR A 309 -6.26 -16.77 16.54
CA THR A 309 -6.53 -17.14 17.94
C THR A 309 -7.89 -17.81 18.09
N VAL A 310 -8.12 -18.50 19.23
CA VAL A 310 -9.40 -19.16 19.54
C VAL A 310 -10.59 -18.20 19.38
N PHE A 311 -10.45 -16.94 19.82
CA PHE A 311 -11.46 -15.91 19.64
C PHE A 311 -11.83 -15.70 18.17
N TYR A 312 -10.83 -15.57 17.29
CA TYR A 312 -11.08 -15.39 15.85
C TYR A 312 -11.60 -16.66 15.18
N ARG A 313 -11.28 -17.86 15.69
CA ARG A 313 -11.89 -19.11 15.20
C ARG A 313 -13.39 -19.11 15.44
N VAL A 314 -13.84 -18.69 16.63
CA VAL A 314 -15.28 -18.56 16.94
C VAL A 314 -15.94 -17.51 16.04
N LEU A 315 -15.33 -16.32 15.90
CA LEU A 315 -15.86 -15.28 15.02
C LEU A 315 -15.92 -15.72 13.55
N ASN A 316 -14.97 -16.52 13.08
CA ASN A 316 -14.99 -17.06 11.72
C ASN A 316 -16.19 -17.98 11.49
N VAL A 317 -16.54 -18.83 12.46
CA VAL A 317 -17.74 -19.69 12.38
C VAL A 317 -18.99 -18.83 12.29
N ALA A 318 -19.14 -17.83 13.17
CA ALA A 318 -20.27 -16.91 13.11
C ALA A 318 -20.34 -16.15 11.77
N GLY A 319 -19.20 -15.65 11.29
CA GLY A 319 -19.10 -14.95 10.01
C GLY A 319 -19.41 -15.84 8.80
N PHE A 320 -19.07 -17.14 8.87
CA PHE A 320 -19.45 -18.12 7.85
C PHE A 320 -20.96 -18.39 7.85
N LEU A 321 -21.58 -18.54 9.02
CA LEU A 321 -23.03 -18.75 9.11
C LEU A 321 -23.83 -17.55 8.61
N LEU A 322 -23.37 -16.32 8.90
CA LEU A 322 -24.03 -15.10 8.44
C LEU A 322 -23.80 -14.82 6.95
N HIS A 323 -22.60 -15.10 6.44
CA HIS A 323 -22.21 -14.83 5.06
C HIS A 323 -21.48 -16.04 4.44
N PRO A 324 -22.21 -17.14 4.15
CA PRO A 324 -21.60 -18.38 3.67
C PRO A 324 -21.00 -18.25 2.27
N ARG A 325 -21.50 -17.29 1.46
CA ARG A 325 -21.07 -17.04 0.08
C ARG A 325 -20.15 -15.82 -0.07
N ASN A 326 -19.30 -15.54 0.91
CA ASN A 326 -18.34 -14.43 0.80
C ASN A 326 -17.33 -14.71 -0.33
N PRO A 327 -17.25 -13.87 -1.38
CA PRO A 327 -16.38 -14.11 -2.54
C PRO A 327 -14.89 -13.98 -2.22
N ARG A 328 -14.52 -13.47 -1.04
CA ARG A 328 -13.13 -13.27 -0.61
C ARG A 328 -12.59 -14.39 0.28
N PHE A 329 -13.39 -15.38 0.63
CA PHE A 329 -12.95 -16.50 1.48
C PHE A 329 -13.46 -17.86 0.97
N TYR A 330 -12.62 -18.88 1.17
CA TYR A 330 -13.03 -20.28 1.12
C TYR A 330 -13.76 -20.68 2.41
N ALA A 331 -14.39 -21.86 2.41
CA ALA A 331 -15.12 -22.38 3.57
C ALA A 331 -14.21 -22.55 4.81
N ASP A 332 -12.95 -22.92 4.60
CA ASP A 332 -11.91 -23.07 5.63
C ASP A 332 -11.21 -21.75 6.03
N SER A 333 -11.81 -20.63 5.62
CA SER A 333 -11.39 -19.25 5.93
C SER A 333 -10.06 -18.81 5.33
N TRP A 334 -9.46 -19.60 4.43
CA TRP A 334 -8.40 -19.08 3.58
C TRP A 334 -8.94 -18.00 2.63
N ARG A 335 -8.14 -16.96 2.37
CA ARG A 335 -8.50 -15.90 1.42
C ARG A 335 -8.53 -16.45 0.00
N ARG A 336 -9.53 -16.01 -0.78
CA ARG A 336 -9.50 -16.13 -2.24
C ARG A 336 -8.63 -15.02 -2.80
N LEU A 337 -7.54 -15.40 -3.46
CA LEU A 337 -6.52 -14.47 -3.95
C LEU A 337 -7.00 -13.67 -5.17
N SER A 338 -7.97 -14.21 -5.91
CA SER A 338 -8.64 -13.55 -7.01
C SER A 338 -10.11 -14.01 -7.06
N ALA A 339 -10.99 -13.13 -7.51
CA ALA A 339 -12.37 -13.38 -7.85
C ALA A 339 -12.64 -12.96 -9.30
N PRO A 340 -13.70 -13.49 -9.95
CA PRO A 340 -14.08 -13.07 -11.30
C PRO A 340 -14.21 -11.55 -11.39
N GLY A 341 -13.53 -10.94 -12.37
CA GLY A 341 -13.51 -9.50 -12.57
C GLY A 341 -12.34 -8.78 -11.90
N ASP A 342 -11.63 -9.40 -10.96
CA ASP A 342 -10.39 -8.82 -10.44
C ASP A 342 -9.33 -8.74 -11.55
N ARG A 343 -8.58 -7.65 -11.55
CA ARG A 343 -7.52 -7.40 -12.54
C ARG A 343 -6.25 -6.95 -11.84
N ARG A 344 -5.11 -7.14 -12.51
CA ARG A 344 -3.78 -6.69 -12.05
C ARG A 344 -3.41 -7.26 -10.68
N VAL A 345 -3.75 -8.53 -10.50
CA VAL A 345 -3.45 -9.33 -9.31
C VAL A 345 -2.24 -10.21 -9.60
N TYR A 346 -1.25 -10.19 -8.72
CA TYR A 346 0.02 -10.89 -8.88
C TYR A 346 0.42 -11.61 -7.60
N LEU A 347 1.21 -12.66 -7.72
CA LEU A 347 1.93 -13.29 -6.63
C LEU A 347 3.37 -12.74 -6.58
N ALA A 348 3.85 -12.37 -5.40
CA ALA A 348 5.29 -12.09 -5.25
C ALA A 348 6.08 -13.38 -5.51
N ASP A 349 7.14 -13.31 -6.30
CA ASP A 349 8.02 -14.47 -6.56
C ASP A 349 8.59 -15.10 -5.28
N CYS A 350 8.90 -14.28 -4.27
CA CYS A 350 9.35 -14.72 -2.95
C CYS A 350 8.27 -15.49 -2.17
N ALA A 351 7.01 -15.44 -2.60
CA ALA A 351 5.88 -16.19 -2.04
C ALA A 351 5.43 -17.36 -2.93
N ALA A 352 6.21 -17.70 -3.96
CA ALA A 352 5.95 -18.86 -4.80
C ALA A 352 6.00 -20.17 -3.98
N PRO A 353 5.10 -21.14 -4.21
CA PRO A 353 5.10 -22.39 -3.47
C PRO A 353 6.44 -23.13 -3.58
N CYS A 354 7.02 -23.51 -2.44
CA CYS A 354 8.31 -24.20 -2.34
C CYS A 354 8.21 -25.43 -1.41
N ALA A 355 9.33 -26.02 -1.00
CA ALA A 355 9.31 -27.18 -0.10
C ALA A 355 8.80 -26.83 1.32
N THR A 356 9.02 -25.59 1.77
CA THR A 356 8.75 -25.15 3.14
C THR A 356 7.52 -24.24 3.27
N TYR A 357 6.99 -23.72 2.16
CA TYR A 357 5.83 -22.84 2.12
C TYR A 357 4.91 -23.26 0.97
N ARG A 358 3.73 -23.82 1.30
CA ARG A 358 2.70 -24.26 0.34
C ARG A 358 1.31 -23.92 0.86
N PRO A 359 0.89 -22.65 0.78
CA PRO A 359 -0.40 -22.23 1.29
C PRO A 359 -1.53 -22.76 0.39
N PRO A 360 -2.58 -23.42 0.93
CA PRO A 360 -3.63 -24.05 0.14
C PRO A 360 -4.39 -23.11 -0.80
N ASN A 361 -4.51 -21.82 -0.48
CA ASN A 361 -5.18 -20.85 -1.36
C ASN A 361 -4.36 -20.50 -2.61
N VAL A 362 -3.03 -20.55 -2.56
CA VAL A 362 -2.19 -20.37 -3.75
C VAL A 362 -2.31 -21.58 -4.66
N GLU A 363 -2.30 -22.79 -4.10
CA GLU A 363 -2.51 -24.02 -4.88
C GLU A 363 -3.89 -24.06 -5.54
N ARG A 364 -4.93 -23.65 -4.82
CA ARG A 364 -6.29 -23.50 -5.38
C ARG A 364 -6.32 -22.46 -6.49
N TRP A 365 -5.68 -21.29 -6.29
CA TRP A 365 -5.65 -20.26 -7.32
C TRP A 365 -4.93 -20.74 -8.58
N ALA A 366 -3.80 -21.45 -8.43
CA ALA A 366 -3.10 -22.06 -9.55
C ALA A 366 -3.96 -23.08 -10.31
N ALA A 367 -4.73 -23.89 -9.59
CA ALA A 367 -5.63 -24.88 -10.19
C ALA A 367 -6.86 -24.25 -10.88
N GLU A 368 -7.31 -23.08 -10.43
CA GLU A 368 -8.44 -22.34 -11.01
C GLU A 368 -8.04 -21.54 -12.27
N LEU A 369 -6.74 -21.28 -12.50
CA LEU A 369 -6.24 -20.55 -13.66
C LEU A 369 -6.01 -21.46 -14.87
N ALA A 370 -6.34 -20.95 -16.07
CA ALA A 370 -6.05 -21.61 -17.34
C ALA A 370 -4.57 -21.49 -17.79
N GLY A 371 -3.69 -20.93 -16.95
CA GLY A 371 -2.29 -20.62 -17.26
C GLY A 371 -1.46 -20.45 -15.99
N PRO A 372 -0.17 -20.09 -16.10
CA PRO A 372 0.70 -19.92 -14.94
C PRO A 372 0.20 -18.80 -14.03
N LEU A 373 0.54 -18.91 -12.74
CA LEU A 373 0.30 -17.82 -11.78
C LEU A 373 0.98 -16.54 -12.28
N PRO A 374 0.27 -15.40 -12.31
CA PRO A 374 0.89 -14.13 -12.65
C PRO A 374 1.83 -13.71 -11.51
N THR A 375 3.13 -13.71 -11.75
CA THR A 375 4.13 -13.35 -10.74
C THR A 375 4.76 -11.98 -11.01
N LEU A 376 5.25 -11.33 -9.95
CA LEU A 376 6.11 -10.15 -10.06
C LEU A 376 7.43 -10.39 -9.34
N PRO A 377 8.56 -9.98 -9.95
CA PRO A 377 9.86 -10.08 -9.29
C PRO A 377 9.90 -9.11 -8.11
N VAL A 378 10.21 -9.63 -6.94
CA VAL A 378 10.46 -8.85 -5.73
C VAL A 378 11.87 -9.15 -5.29
N ARG A 379 12.69 -8.11 -5.08
CA ARG A 379 14.01 -8.28 -4.50
C ARG A 379 13.84 -8.79 -3.06
N GLY A 380 13.89 -10.11 -2.90
CA GLY A 380 14.08 -10.75 -1.62
C GLY A 380 15.37 -10.22 -1.01
N GLY A 381 15.36 -9.92 0.28
CA GLY A 381 16.59 -9.56 0.94
C GLY A 381 17.56 -10.73 0.94
N ASP A 382 18.57 -10.71 0.08
CA ASP A 382 19.75 -11.55 0.30
C ASP A 382 20.43 -11.04 1.57
N ALA A 383 20.45 -11.91 2.58
CA ALA A 383 21.45 -11.82 3.62
C ALA A 383 22.79 -12.20 3.00
N GLY A 384 23.55 -11.19 2.56
CA GLY A 384 24.95 -11.31 2.20
C GLY A 384 25.22 -11.33 0.69
N GLU A 385 25.52 -10.15 0.14
CA GLU A 385 26.82 -9.90 -0.49
C GLU A 385 26.95 -8.41 -0.82
N ALA A 386 27.56 -7.68 0.10
CA ALA A 386 28.21 -6.42 -0.24
C ALA A 386 29.58 -6.76 -0.81
N GLY A 387 29.80 -6.41 -2.08
CA GLY A 387 31.14 -6.17 -2.62
C GLY A 387 31.60 -7.12 -3.71
N ALA A 388 31.38 -6.72 -4.96
CA ALA A 388 32.40 -6.88 -6.00
C ALA A 388 32.17 -5.83 -7.10
N GLY A 389 32.83 -4.67 -6.95
CA GLY A 389 33.18 -3.89 -8.11
C GLY A 389 34.21 -4.65 -8.93
N ARG A 390 33.97 -4.77 -10.23
CA ARG A 390 34.97 -4.83 -11.32
C ARG A 390 34.20 -4.67 -12.63
N SER A 391 34.30 -3.48 -13.22
CA SER A 391 35.19 -3.24 -14.35
C SER A 391 34.56 -3.73 -15.65
N SER A 392 34.02 -2.77 -16.39
CA SER A 392 33.81 -2.84 -17.83
C SER A 392 35.13 -3.19 -18.53
N GLU A 393 35.26 -4.42 -19.00
CA GLU A 393 36.18 -4.75 -20.08
C GLU A 393 35.35 -5.21 -21.28
N ILE A 394 35.27 -4.30 -22.26
CA ILE A 394 34.84 -4.58 -23.62
C ILE A 394 36.01 -5.33 -24.26
N GLY A 395 35.93 -6.66 -24.27
CA GLY A 395 36.85 -7.54 -24.98
C GLY A 395 36.21 -8.07 -26.25
N GLY A 396 36.45 -7.39 -27.37
CA GLY A 396 36.19 -7.92 -28.70
C GLY A 396 37.35 -8.78 -29.17
N GLU A 397 37.05 -10.02 -29.54
CA GLU A 397 37.84 -10.90 -30.41
C GLU A 397 36.83 -11.43 -31.45
N GLN A 398 37.10 -11.59 -32.74
CA GLN A 398 38.27 -11.59 -33.63
C GLN A 398 37.68 -11.62 -35.08
N PRO A 399 38.42 -11.62 -36.22
CA PRO A 399 39.77 -12.17 -36.40
C PRO A 399 40.75 -11.31 -37.20
N ALA A 400 42.03 -11.54 -36.89
CA ALA A 400 43.17 -11.16 -37.70
C ALA A 400 43.37 -12.18 -38.83
N GLY A 401 43.51 -11.67 -40.06
CA GLY A 401 43.95 -12.44 -41.21
C GLY A 401 44.79 -11.57 -42.14
N GLY A 402 46.09 -11.86 -42.19
CA GLY A 402 46.93 -11.63 -43.37
C GLY A 402 47.62 -10.27 -43.52
N ASN A 403 48.85 -10.17 -43.04
CA ASN A 403 49.84 -9.17 -43.46
C ASN A 403 50.47 -9.58 -44.81
N PRO A 404 50.86 -8.64 -45.69
CA PRO A 404 51.97 -8.87 -46.60
C PRO A 404 53.13 -7.93 -46.30
N VAL A 405 54.34 -8.49 -46.25
CA VAL A 405 55.60 -7.73 -46.19
C VAL A 405 56.46 -8.09 -47.39
N ALA A 406 56.91 -7.03 -48.07
CA ALA A 406 58.17 -6.81 -48.80
C ALA A 406 58.41 -7.37 -50.22
N GLY A 407 59.08 -6.51 -51.01
CA GLY A 407 59.94 -6.84 -52.17
C GLY A 407 59.43 -6.24 -53.48
N SER A 408 59.79 -5.00 -53.87
CA SER A 408 61.02 -4.59 -54.59
C SER A 408 61.21 -5.20 -55.99
N ALA A 409 61.19 -4.31 -57.00
CA ALA A 409 61.83 -4.36 -58.34
C ALA A 409 61.57 -5.62 -59.21
N ALA A 410 61.24 -5.52 -60.50
CA ALA A 410 61.60 -4.56 -61.53
C ALA A 410 60.55 -4.55 -62.65
#